data_AF-A0A4P6MDZ3-F1
#
_entry.id   AF-A0A4P6MDZ3-F1
#
_cell.length_a   1.000
_cell.length_b   1.000
_cell.length_c   1.000
_cell.angle_alpha   90.00
_cell.angle_beta   90.00
_cell.angle_gamma   90.00
#
_symmetry.space_group_name_H-M   'P 1'
#
loop_
_entity.id
_entity.type
_entity.pdbx_description
1 polymer ?
#
loop_
_entity_poly.entity_id
_entity_poly.type
_entity_poly.pdbx_seq_one_letter_code
_entity_poly.pdbx_strand_id
1 'polypeptide(L)'
;MARKKFAMLNVSLLNTKSFRDLKSCSDRNVYFTAHLSSQADYSGLFRYPLSLFASEAGIEDARLRVSLERLTSAELMEYEPDSELLRIGGWFRSVNCPDNLSRVQSLVQWYLSGELPQADICRRSIAEFVLGCLARAQRFKAGSQHGPKIVDELRSFLATAGVTFRNLRPFLEDEFRAHGASLAREFEDVMLGLVEAEAKVQRAADRLQMQDASRLEPGWEQGEATLPPQKNKVESNEKRKNEEGREAAHSDHDQGFRGSNGNPRPLAETLNSPIVRAIRSSA
;
A
#
# COMPACT_ATOMS: atom_id res chain seq x y z
N MET A 1 -5.75 1.42 -11.40
CA MET A 1 -4.69 0.41 -11.14
C MET A 1 -4.57 -0.58 -12.30
N ALA A 2 -3.42 -1.24 -12.47
CA ALA A 2 -3.26 -2.31 -13.45
C ALA A 2 -4.14 -3.51 -13.08
N ARG A 3 -5.12 -3.83 -13.94
CA ARG A 3 -5.96 -5.03 -13.78
C ARG A 3 -5.10 -6.28 -13.94
N LYS A 4 -5.38 -7.29 -13.12
CA LYS A 4 -4.67 -8.56 -13.18
C LYS A 4 -4.99 -9.26 -14.51
N LYS A 5 -3.96 -9.65 -15.27
CA LYS A 5 -4.15 -10.40 -16.54
C LYS A 5 -4.30 -11.91 -16.34
N PHE A 6 -3.75 -12.44 -15.25
CA PHE A 6 -3.77 -13.87 -14.93
C PHE A 6 -3.94 -14.05 -13.44
N ALA A 7 -4.84 -14.92 -13.00
CA ALA A 7 -4.94 -15.30 -11.60
C ALA A 7 -3.83 -16.31 -11.24
N MET A 8 -3.17 -16.09 -10.09
CA MET A 8 -2.25 -17.06 -9.52
C MET A 8 -2.86 -17.60 -8.24
N LEU A 9 -3.25 -18.87 -8.27
CA LEU A 9 -3.78 -19.61 -7.13
C LEU A 9 -2.71 -20.58 -6.66
N ASN A 10 -2.37 -20.51 -5.37
CA ASN A 10 -1.48 -21.49 -4.80
C ASN A 10 -2.22 -22.82 -4.63
N VAL A 11 -1.80 -23.87 -5.35
CA VAL A 11 -2.43 -25.20 -5.27
C VAL A 11 -2.36 -25.81 -3.87
N SER A 12 -1.40 -25.39 -3.04
CA SER A 12 -1.33 -25.84 -1.65
C SER A 12 -2.50 -25.35 -0.80
N LEU A 13 -3.28 -24.36 -1.28
CA LEU A 13 -4.50 -23.88 -0.64
C LEU A 13 -5.45 -25.04 -0.33
N LEU A 14 -5.60 -26.00 -1.25
CA LEU A 14 -6.48 -27.16 -1.10
C LEU A 14 -6.14 -28.03 0.13
N ASN A 15 -4.89 -27.94 0.61
CA ASN A 15 -4.40 -28.68 1.76
C ASN A 15 -4.50 -27.88 3.07
N THR A 16 -4.76 -26.58 3.01
CA THR A 16 -4.89 -25.75 4.21
C THR A 16 -6.12 -26.16 5.01
N LYS A 17 -6.02 -26.10 6.34
CA LYS A 17 -7.14 -26.43 7.23
C LYS A 17 -8.35 -25.53 6.95
N SER A 18 -8.12 -24.22 6.89
CA SER A 18 -9.17 -23.22 6.62
C SER A 18 -9.97 -23.51 5.35
N PHE A 19 -9.30 -23.91 4.25
CA PHE A 19 -10.00 -24.24 3.01
C PHE A 19 -10.67 -25.61 3.04
N ARG A 20 -10.06 -26.62 3.67
CA ARG A 20 -10.67 -27.97 3.81
C ARG A 20 -11.90 -27.97 4.70
N ASP A 21 -11.94 -27.07 5.68
CA ASP A 21 -13.06 -26.93 6.60
C ASP A 21 -14.28 -26.24 5.95
N LEU A 22 -14.10 -25.57 4.80
CA LEU A 22 -15.22 -25.19 3.94
C LEU A 22 -15.92 -26.44 3.39
N LYS A 23 -17.07 -26.80 3.99
CA LYS A 23 -17.86 -27.98 3.61
C LYS A 23 -18.71 -27.75 2.36
N SER A 24 -19.07 -26.50 2.07
CA SER A 24 -19.91 -26.16 0.92
C SER A 24 -19.09 -25.93 -0.34
N CYS A 25 -19.48 -26.57 -1.44
CA CYS A 25 -18.95 -26.25 -2.77
C CYS A 25 -19.22 -24.78 -3.15
N SER A 26 -20.33 -24.21 -2.69
CA SER A 26 -20.66 -22.80 -2.93
C SER A 26 -19.63 -21.86 -2.31
N ASP A 27 -19.20 -22.11 -1.07
CA ASP A 27 -18.25 -21.25 -0.37
C ASP A 27 -16.88 -21.28 -1.07
N ARG A 28 -16.47 -22.47 -1.53
CA ARG A 28 -15.25 -22.63 -2.35
C ARG A 28 -15.36 -21.93 -3.70
N ASN A 29 -16.53 -22.01 -4.35
CA ASN A 29 -16.77 -21.33 -5.62
C ASN A 29 -16.67 -19.81 -5.46
N VAL A 30 -17.31 -19.25 -4.43
CA VAL A 30 -17.22 -17.81 -4.09
C VAL A 30 -15.76 -17.38 -3.93
N TYR A 31 -14.96 -18.16 -3.20
CA TYR A 31 -13.53 -17.88 -3.04
C TYR A 31 -12.77 -17.85 -4.37
N PHE A 32 -13.00 -18.84 -5.26
CA PHE A 32 -12.36 -18.88 -6.57
C PHE A 32 -12.85 -17.78 -7.51
N THR A 33 -14.15 -17.46 -7.50
CA THR A 33 -14.73 -16.36 -8.27
C THR A 33 -14.05 -15.04 -7.92
N ALA A 34 -13.80 -14.75 -6.64
CA ALA A 34 -13.06 -13.55 -6.26
C ALA A 34 -11.64 -13.50 -6.82
N HIS A 35 -10.92 -14.62 -6.83
CA HIS A 35 -9.55 -14.69 -7.38
C HIS A 35 -9.50 -14.52 -8.90
N LEU A 36 -10.56 -14.94 -9.59
CA LEU A 36 -10.68 -14.94 -11.05
C LEU A 36 -11.39 -13.70 -11.58
N SER A 37 -12.00 -12.90 -10.71
CA SER A 37 -12.79 -11.73 -11.11
C SER A 37 -11.94 -10.71 -11.86
N SER A 38 -12.57 -10.05 -12.83
CA SER A 38 -11.97 -8.93 -13.55
C SER A 38 -11.74 -7.69 -12.67
N GLN A 39 -12.38 -7.63 -11.50
CA GLN A 39 -12.17 -6.60 -10.49
C GLN A 39 -10.90 -6.84 -9.67
N ALA A 40 -10.41 -8.09 -9.63
CA ALA A 40 -9.24 -8.43 -8.82
C ALA A 40 -7.98 -7.73 -9.35
N ASP A 41 -7.22 -7.15 -8.42
CA ASP A 41 -5.99 -6.45 -8.71
C ASP A 41 -4.76 -7.20 -8.17
N TYR A 42 -3.61 -6.53 -8.15
CA TYR A 42 -2.39 -7.11 -7.60
C TYR A 42 -2.26 -6.97 -6.08
N SER A 43 -3.14 -6.21 -5.44
CA SER A 43 -3.13 -6.00 -3.99
C SER A 43 -3.93 -7.07 -3.23
N GLY A 44 -4.89 -7.71 -3.92
CA GLY A 44 -5.82 -8.63 -3.27
C GLY A 44 -6.89 -7.91 -2.43
N LEU A 45 -6.95 -6.58 -2.53
CA LEU A 45 -7.92 -5.68 -1.90
C LEU A 45 -8.55 -4.81 -2.98
N PHE A 46 -9.81 -5.03 -3.31
CA PHE A 46 -10.44 -4.35 -4.45
C PHE A 46 -11.94 -4.17 -4.24
N ARG A 47 -12.50 -3.17 -4.92
CA ARG A 47 -13.95 -2.93 -4.87
C ARG A 47 -14.66 -4.01 -5.68
N TYR A 48 -15.62 -4.67 -5.06
CA TYR A 48 -16.40 -5.72 -5.69
C TYR A 48 -17.87 -5.62 -5.26
N PRO A 49 -18.70 -4.89 -6.02
CA PRO A 49 -20.12 -4.73 -5.70
C PRO A 49 -20.82 -6.08 -5.51
N LEU A 50 -21.63 -6.19 -4.44
CA LEU A 50 -22.22 -7.47 -4.04
C LEU A 50 -23.06 -8.10 -5.15
N SER A 51 -23.82 -7.29 -5.89
CA SER A 51 -24.67 -7.75 -7.00
C SER A 51 -23.85 -8.29 -8.17
N LEU A 52 -22.73 -7.64 -8.50
CA LEU A 52 -21.79 -8.13 -9.51
C LEU A 52 -21.17 -9.44 -9.04
N PHE A 53 -20.76 -9.51 -7.78
CA PHE A 53 -20.13 -10.71 -7.22
C PHE A 53 -21.11 -11.89 -7.18
N ALA A 54 -22.35 -11.67 -6.77
CA ALA A 54 -23.41 -12.66 -6.78
C ALA A 54 -23.65 -13.20 -8.20
N SER A 55 -23.72 -12.28 -9.18
CA SER A 55 -23.87 -12.63 -10.60
C SER A 55 -22.69 -13.46 -11.13
N GLU A 56 -21.44 -13.05 -10.86
CA GLU A 56 -20.24 -13.79 -11.30
C GLU A 56 -20.10 -15.14 -10.59
N ALA A 57 -20.55 -15.26 -9.34
CA ALA A 57 -20.52 -16.50 -8.57
C ALA A 57 -21.69 -17.44 -8.89
N GLY A 58 -22.72 -16.95 -9.60
CA GLY A 58 -23.93 -17.70 -9.94
C GLY A 58 -24.79 -18.04 -8.72
N ILE A 59 -24.83 -17.18 -7.71
CA ILE A 59 -25.61 -17.38 -6.48
C ILE A 59 -26.38 -16.11 -6.09
N GLU A 60 -27.45 -16.26 -5.31
CA GLU A 60 -28.23 -15.13 -4.80
C GLU A 60 -27.46 -14.32 -3.76
N ASP A 61 -27.66 -13.00 -3.71
CA ASP A 61 -27.02 -12.07 -2.77
C ASP A 61 -27.13 -12.54 -1.31
N ALA A 62 -28.28 -13.06 -0.89
CA ALA A 62 -28.49 -13.57 0.46
C ALA A 62 -27.58 -14.76 0.78
N ARG A 63 -27.38 -15.66 -0.19
CA ARG A 63 -26.47 -16.80 -0.05
C ARG A 63 -25.01 -16.37 -0.11
N LEU A 64 -24.69 -15.39 -0.95
CA LEU A 64 -23.35 -14.82 -1.02
C LEU A 64 -22.93 -14.23 0.32
N ARG A 65 -23.80 -13.47 1.01
CA ARG A 65 -23.52 -12.93 2.35
C ARG A 65 -23.16 -14.03 3.35
N VAL A 66 -23.92 -15.11 3.38
CA VAL A 66 -23.63 -16.27 4.25
C VAL A 66 -22.30 -16.93 3.88
N SER A 67 -21.98 -17.07 2.60
CA SER A 67 -20.68 -17.59 2.15
C SER A 67 -19.54 -16.65 2.58
N LEU A 68 -19.71 -15.33 2.49
CA LEU A 68 -18.71 -14.35 2.91
C LEU A 68 -18.46 -14.38 4.42
N GLU A 69 -19.49 -14.53 5.25
CA GLU A 69 -19.35 -14.70 6.70
C GLU A 69 -18.52 -15.95 7.05
N ARG A 70 -18.77 -17.07 6.35
CA ARG A 70 -18.01 -18.32 6.55
C ARG A 70 -16.56 -18.19 6.08
N LEU A 71 -16.34 -17.54 4.94
CA LEU A 71 -14.99 -17.27 4.43
C LEU A 71 -14.22 -16.31 5.34
N THR A 72 -14.90 -15.34 5.96
CA THR A 72 -14.34 -14.43 6.97
C THR A 72 -13.94 -15.18 8.21
N SER A 73 -14.83 -16.06 8.71
CA SER A 73 -14.56 -16.90 9.87
C SER A 73 -13.41 -17.89 9.63
N ALA A 74 -13.15 -18.26 8.37
CA ALA A 74 -12.03 -19.09 7.95
C ALA A 74 -10.75 -18.28 7.63
N GLU A 75 -10.77 -16.95 7.78
CA GLU A 75 -9.67 -16.02 7.46
C GLU A 75 -9.23 -16.08 5.98
N LEU A 76 -10.12 -16.52 5.09
CA LEU A 76 -9.84 -16.67 3.66
C LEU A 76 -10.22 -15.41 2.87
N MET A 77 -11.23 -14.68 3.33
CA MET A 77 -11.74 -13.48 2.66
C MET A 77 -12.42 -12.57 3.67
N GLU A 78 -12.35 -11.27 3.46
CA GLU A 78 -13.13 -10.29 4.20
C GLU A 78 -13.92 -9.45 3.21
N TYR A 79 -15.11 -8.99 3.61
CA TYR A 79 -15.94 -8.11 2.81
C TYR A 79 -16.51 -6.98 3.68
N GLU A 80 -16.25 -5.75 3.28
CA GLU A 80 -16.77 -4.54 3.90
C GLU A 80 -17.97 -4.03 3.08
N PRO A 81 -19.22 -4.24 3.53
CA PRO A 81 -20.41 -3.91 2.75
C PRO A 81 -20.55 -2.42 2.44
N ASP A 82 -20.14 -1.53 3.34
CA ASP A 82 -20.37 -0.09 3.17
C ASP A 82 -19.52 0.51 2.05
N SER A 83 -18.31 -0.01 1.87
CA SER A 83 -17.39 0.40 0.81
C SER A 83 -17.34 -0.58 -0.36
N GLU A 84 -18.13 -1.65 -0.29
CA GLU A 84 -18.10 -2.79 -1.22
C GLU A 84 -16.68 -3.31 -1.47
N LEU A 85 -15.87 -3.37 -0.41
CA LEU A 85 -14.46 -3.68 -0.51
C LEU A 85 -14.22 -5.12 -0.10
N LEU A 86 -13.55 -5.88 -0.96
CA LEU A 86 -13.20 -7.27 -0.72
C LEU A 86 -11.70 -7.40 -0.53
N ARG A 87 -11.30 -8.16 0.49
CA ARG A 87 -9.91 -8.55 0.73
C ARG A 87 -9.78 -10.06 0.69
N ILE A 88 -8.82 -10.56 -0.05
CA ILE A 88 -8.42 -11.97 0.00
C ILE A 88 -7.38 -12.13 1.11
N GLY A 89 -7.70 -12.94 2.12
CA GLY A 89 -6.78 -13.24 3.21
C GLY A 89 -5.61 -14.11 2.75
N GLY A 90 -4.39 -13.80 3.20
CA GLY A 90 -3.19 -14.57 2.86
C GLY A 90 -2.67 -14.33 1.45
N TRP A 91 -3.15 -13.28 0.77
CA TRP A 91 -2.66 -12.84 -0.53
C TRP A 91 -1.13 -12.65 -0.57
N PHE A 92 -0.56 -11.84 0.33
CA PHE A 92 0.88 -11.57 0.39
C PHE A 92 1.66 -12.64 1.16
N ARG A 93 0.98 -13.57 1.82
CA ARG A 93 1.60 -14.82 2.31
C ARG A 93 1.75 -15.88 1.22
N SER A 94 1.23 -15.63 0.02
CA SER A 94 1.19 -16.58 -1.09
C SER A 94 2.21 -16.27 -2.20
N VAL A 95 2.00 -16.88 -3.38
CA VAL A 95 2.74 -16.59 -4.62
C VAL A 95 2.47 -15.19 -5.15
N ASN A 96 1.39 -14.53 -4.69
CA ASN A 96 1.01 -13.20 -5.13
C ASN A 96 1.85 -12.09 -4.47
N CYS A 97 2.63 -12.41 -3.43
CA CYS A 97 3.57 -11.46 -2.84
C CYS A 97 4.54 -10.91 -3.89
N PRO A 98 4.79 -9.59 -3.96
CA PRO A 98 5.77 -9.04 -4.88
C PRO A 98 7.15 -9.64 -4.62
N ASP A 99 7.85 -9.95 -5.71
CA ASP A 99 9.15 -10.61 -5.74
C ASP A 99 10.31 -9.65 -6.07
N ASN A 100 10.00 -8.38 -6.32
CA ASN A 100 10.96 -7.35 -6.67
C ASN A 100 10.52 -5.97 -6.20
N LEU A 101 11.49 -5.04 -6.07
CA LEU A 101 11.29 -3.70 -5.55
C LEU A 101 10.29 -2.87 -6.35
N SER A 102 10.30 -2.95 -7.68
CA SER A 102 9.39 -2.17 -8.53
C SER A 102 7.93 -2.51 -8.28
N ARG A 103 7.62 -3.79 -8.04
CA ARG A 103 6.26 -4.22 -7.67
C ARG A 103 5.88 -3.79 -6.25
N VAL A 104 6.82 -3.81 -5.31
CA VAL A 104 6.62 -3.26 -3.96
C VAL A 104 6.26 -1.78 -4.04
N GLN A 105 7.05 -0.99 -4.76
CA GLN A 105 6.82 0.45 -4.97
C GLN A 105 5.45 0.73 -5.62
N SER A 106 5.08 -0.06 -6.63
CA SER A 106 3.77 0.08 -7.28
C SER A 106 2.60 -0.14 -6.31
N LEU A 107 2.72 -1.11 -5.40
CA LEU A 107 1.71 -1.37 -4.38
C LEU A 107 1.71 -0.32 -3.27
N VAL A 108 2.88 0.15 -2.85
CA VAL A 108 3.02 1.27 -1.90
C VAL A 108 2.30 2.50 -2.42
N GLN A 109 2.56 2.91 -3.67
CA GLN A 109 1.89 4.05 -4.30
C GLN A 109 0.38 3.86 -4.38
N TRP A 110 -0.07 2.63 -4.64
CA TRP A 110 -1.50 2.34 -4.67
C TRP A 110 -2.16 2.48 -3.30
N TYR A 111 -1.57 1.92 -2.24
CA TYR A 111 -2.07 2.11 -0.87
C TYR A 111 -2.10 3.59 -0.46
N LEU A 112 -1.15 4.39 -0.96
CA LEU A 112 -1.04 5.82 -0.68
C LEU A 112 -1.80 6.72 -1.67
N SER A 113 -2.54 6.15 -2.63
CA SER A 113 -3.24 6.92 -3.67
C SER A 113 -4.34 7.84 -3.14
N GLY A 114 -4.82 7.61 -1.93
CA GLY A 114 -5.98 8.30 -1.35
C GLY A 114 -7.33 7.76 -1.81
N GLU A 115 -7.36 6.75 -2.67
CA GLU A 115 -8.60 6.11 -3.15
C GLU A 115 -9.19 5.11 -2.14
N LEU A 116 -8.37 4.61 -1.20
CA LEU A 116 -8.79 3.61 -0.22
C LEU A 116 -9.47 4.25 1.01
N PRO A 117 -10.57 3.66 1.51
CA PRO A 117 -11.18 4.12 2.75
C PRO A 117 -10.29 3.83 3.95
N GLN A 118 -10.45 4.60 5.03
CA GLN A 118 -9.76 4.38 6.32
C GLN A 118 -10.42 3.26 7.14
N ALA A 119 -10.66 2.11 6.51
CA ALA A 119 -11.31 0.94 7.09
C ALA A 119 -10.29 -0.09 7.59
N ASP A 120 -10.70 -0.93 8.55
CA ASP A 120 -9.84 -1.95 9.16
C ASP A 120 -9.37 -3.01 8.15
N ILE A 121 -10.22 -3.32 7.17
CA ILE A 121 -9.89 -4.21 6.06
C ILE A 121 -8.65 -3.71 5.29
N CYS A 122 -8.50 -2.40 5.11
CA CYS A 122 -7.33 -1.79 4.48
C CYS A 122 -6.09 -1.93 5.38
N ARG A 123 -6.24 -1.67 6.69
CA ARG A 123 -5.14 -1.80 7.68
C ARG A 123 -4.62 -3.24 7.75
N ARG A 124 -5.51 -4.23 7.77
CA ARG A 124 -5.15 -5.67 7.69
C ARG A 124 -4.43 -6.01 6.39
N SER A 125 -4.88 -5.46 5.26
CA SER A 125 -4.19 -5.63 3.97
C SER A 125 -2.77 -5.05 3.99
N ILE A 126 -2.60 -3.84 4.55
CA ILE A 126 -1.30 -3.18 4.71
C ILE A 126 -0.38 -4.00 5.61
N ALA A 127 -0.89 -4.48 6.75
CA ALA A 127 -0.11 -5.30 7.67
C ALA A 127 0.39 -6.58 6.98
N GLU A 128 -0.51 -7.30 6.31
CA GLU A 128 -0.16 -8.51 5.56
C GLU A 128 0.88 -8.21 4.45
N PHE A 129 0.71 -7.08 3.74
CA PHE A 129 1.63 -6.64 2.70
C PHE A 129 3.04 -6.40 3.25
N VAL A 130 3.17 -5.67 4.36
CA VAL A 130 4.46 -5.36 4.98
C VAL A 130 5.16 -6.65 5.42
N LEU A 131 4.49 -7.51 6.21
CA LEU A 131 5.10 -8.74 6.69
C LEU A 131 5.42 -9.72 5.55
N GLY A 132 4.54 -9.82 4.55
CA GLY A 132 4.78 -10.62 3.35
C GLY A 132 6.04 -10.17 2.58
N CYS A 133 6.20 -8.86 2.39
CA CYS A 133 7.37 -8.31 1.72
C CYS A 133 8.66 -8.51 2.54
N LEU A 134 8.62 -8.36 3.87
CA LEU A 134 9.75 -8.66 4.74
C LEU A 134 10.17 -10.13 4.66
N ALA A 135 9.21 -11.05 4.71
CA ALA A 135 9.46 -12.48 4.56
C ALA A 135 10.07 -12.83 3.19
N ARG A 136 9.72 -12.09 2.14
CA ARG A 136 10.34 -12.24 0.81
C ARG A 136 11.72 -11.60 0.75
N ALA A 137 11.95 -10.47 1.41
CA ALA A 137 13.24 -9.80 1.47
C ALA A 137 14.33 -10.70 2.08
N GLN A 138 13.99 -11.55 3.06
CA GLN A 138 14.91 -12.52 3.65
C GLN A 138 15.34 -13.65 2.69
N ARG A 139 14.62 -13.87 1.58
CA ARG A 139 14.95 -14.93 0.60
C ARG A 139 16.03 -14.53 -0.39
N PHE A 140 16.42 -13.25 -0.42
CA PHE A 140 17.53 -12.82 -1.26
C PHE A 140 18.85 -13.35 -0.71
N LYS A 141 19.80 -13.66 -1.61
CA LYS A 141 21.13 -14.14 -1.24
C LYS A 141 21.83 -13.13 -0.33
N ALA A 142 22.64 -13.64 0.61
CA ALA A 142 23.52 -12.81 1.42
C ALA A 142 24.39 -11.91 0.52
N GLY A 143 24.45 -10.60 0.82
CA GLY A 143 25.14 -9.59 0.02
C GLY A 143 24.31 -8.96 -1.12
N SER A 144 23.08 -9.45 -1.36
CA SER A 144 22.16 -8.78 -2.29
C SER A 144 21.69 -7.44 -1.74
N GLN A 145 21.72 -6.40 -2.58
CA GLN A 145 21.18 -5.08 -2.22
C GLN A 145 19.64 -5.02 -2.32
N HIS A 146 18.97 -6.04 -2.87
CA HIS A 146 17.53 -6.00 -3.09
C HIS A 146 16.72 -6.07 -1.79
N GLY A 147 17.11 -6.96 -0.87
CA GLY A 147 16.42 -7.12 0.42
C GLY A 147 16.42 -5.83 1.24
N PRO A 148 17.59 -5.22 1.52
CA PRO A 148 17.66 -3.96 2.25
C PRO A 148 16.85 -2.82 1.62
N LYS A 149 16.88 -2.68 0.28
CA LYS A 149 16.07 -1.67 -0.41
C LYS A 149 14.56 -1.85 -0.22
N ILE A 150 14.09 -3.09 -0.13
CA ILE A 150 12.68 -3.37 0.18
C ILE A 150 12.37 -2.94 1.63
N VAL A 151 13.25 -3.23 2.58
CA VAL A 151 13.08 -2.79 3.98
C VAL A 151 13.02 -1.27 4.08
N ASP A 152 13.92 -0.55 3.40
CA ASP A 152 13.93 0.92 3.39
C ASP A 152 12.67 1.52 2.75
N GLU A 153 12.18 0.91 1.67
CA GLU A 153 10.92 1.30 1.02
C GLU A 153 9.74 1.09 1.97
N LEU A 154 9.67 -0.05 2.67
CA LEU A 154 8.60 -0.31 3.64
C LEU A 154 8.66 0.61 4.86
N ARG A 155 9.86 0.96 5.36
CA ARG A 155 10.03 1.95 6.44
C ARG A 155 9.45 3.30 6.02
N SER A 156 9.80 3.76 4.81
CA SER A 156 9.32 5.02 4.24
C SER A 156 7.81 5.00 3.98
N PHE A 157 7.29 3.87 3.50
CA PHE A 157 5.86 3.63 3.33
C PHE A 157 5.12 3.75 4.66
N LEU A 158 5.57 3.07 5.73
CA LEU A 158 4.92 3.12 7.04
C LEU A 158 4.95 4.52 7.66
N ALA A 159 6.00 5.30 7.42
CA ALA A 159 6.07 6.70 7.85
C ALA A 159 4.99 7.59 7.23
N THR A 160 4.50 7.23 6.04
CA THR A 160 3.40 7.93 5.36
C THR A 160 2.06 7.29 5.68
N ALA A 161 1.97 5.96 5.59
CA ALA A 161 0.76 5.20 5.85
C ALA A 161 0.24 5.36 7.28
N GLY A 162 1.13 5.53 8.27
CA GLY A 162 0.72 5.79 9.66
C GLY A 162 -0.05 7.10 9.85
N VAL A 163 0.17 8.09 8.98
CA VAL A 163 -0.59 9.35 8.97
C VAL A 163 -1.95 9.16 8.29
N THR A 164 -1.96 8.46 7.15
CA THR A 164 -3.16 8.24 6.32
C THR A 164 -4.13 7.25 6.97
N PHE A 165 -3.61 6.12 7.48
CA PHE A 165 -4.35 5.05 8.12
C PHE A 165 -4.07 5.08 9.62
N ARG A 166 -4.76 5.97 10.34
CA ARG A 166 -4.62 6.06 11.81
C ARG A 166 -4.87 4.71 12.48
N ASN A 167 -4.22 4.48 13.62
CA ASN A 167 -4.28 3.22 14.37
C ASN A 167 -3.82 1.99 13.55
N LEU A 168 -2.77 2.14 12.73
CA LEU A 168 -2.21 1.03 11.95
C LEU A 168 -1.39 0.05 12.80
N ARG A 169 -0.76 0.52 13.88
CA ARG A 169 0.15 -0.26 14.74
C ARG A 169 -0.44 -1.58 15.24
N PRO A 170 -1.65 -1.64 15.84
CA PRO A 170 -2.20 -2.90 16.33
C PRO A 170 -2.31 -3.98 15.25
N PHE A 171 -2.68 -3.60 14.02
CA PHE A 171 -2.81 -4.54 12.91
C PHE A 171 -1.45 -5.12 12.47
N LEU A 172 -0.40 -4.30 12.49
CA LEU A 172 0.96 -4.74 12.21
C LEU A 172 1.47 -5.69 13.30
N GLU A 173 1.22 -5.37 14.56
CA GLU A 173 1.61 -6.22 15.70
C GLU A 173 0.84 -7.54 15.70
N ASP A 174 -0.45 -7.55 15.37
CA ASP A 174 -1.28 -8.75 15.24
C ASP A 174 -0.75 -9.68 14.13
N GLU A 175 -0.50 -9.14 12.94
CA GLU A 175 0.04 -9.90 11.82
C GLU A 175 1.46 -10.42 12.13
N PHE A 176 2.29 -9.61 12.80
CA PHE A 176 3.62 -10.04 13.25
C PHE A 176 3.55 -11.17 14.28
N ARG A 177 2.63 -11.09 15.26
CA ARG A 177 2.43 -12.18 16.24
C ARG A 177 1.99 -13.48 15.57
N ALA A 178 1.14 -13.40 14.55
CA ALA A 178 0.64 -14.57 13.84
C ALA A 178 1.68 -15.18 12.87
N HIS A 179 2.47 -14.34 12.19
CA HIS A 179 3.23 -14.77 11.00
C HIS A 179 4.69 -14.27 10.94
N GLY A 180 5.12 -13.43 11.89
CA GLY A 180 6.37 -12.68 11.84
C GLY A 180 7.53 -13.25 12.67
N ALA A 181 7.42 -14.46 13.23
CA ALA A 181 8.41 -15.00 14.16
C ALA A 181 9.88 -14.95 13.68
N SER A 182 10.13 -15.09 12.38
CA SER A 182 11.49 -15.01 11.80
C SER A 182 11.92 -13.61 11.38
N LEU A 183 11.07 -12.60 11.56
CA LEU A 183 11.21 -11.25 10.98
C LEU A 183 11.49 -10.18 12.03
N ALA A 184 11.77 -10.55 13.28
CA ALA A 184 11.82 -9.63 14.42
C ALA A 184 12.70 -8.39 14.15
N ARG A 185 13.92 -8.61 13.64
CA ARG A 185 14.87 -7.52 13.38
C ARG A 185 14.37 -6.56 12.30
N GLU A 186 13.96 -7.09 11.13
CA GLU A 186 13.49 -6.24 10.03
C GLU A 186 12.15 -5.58 10.36
N PHE A 187 11.30 -6.24 11.16
CA PHE A 187 10.03 -5.70 11.63
C PHE A 187 10.26 -4.51 12.55
N GLU A 188 11.12 -4.64 13.57
CA GLU A 188 11.51 -3.52 14.45
C GLU A 188 12.02 -2.32 13.65
N ASP A 189 12.84 -2.58 12.63
CA ASP A 189 13.42 -1.55 11.77
C ASP A 189 12.37 -0.78 10.95
N VAL A 190 11.42 -1.48 10.30
CA VAL A 190 10.35 -0.78 9.56
C VAL A 190 9.37 -0.06 10.49
N MET A 191 9.14 -0.59 11.70
CA MET A 191 8.26 0.02 12.69
C MET A 191 8.76 1.38 13.18
N LEU A 192 10.07 1.68 13.09
CA LEU A 192 10.61 3.02 13.34
C LEU A 192 9.92 4.08 12.48
N GLY A 193 9.64 3.78 11.21
CA GLY A 193 8.92 4.69 10.32
C GLY A 193 7.53 5.02 10.85
N LEU A 194 6.80 4.03 11.37
CA LEU A 194 5.48 4.22 11.96
C LEU A 194 5.54 5.06 13.24
N VAL A 195 6.48 4.77 14.13
CA VAL A 195 6.68 5.52 15.39
C VAL A 195 6.94 7.00 15.11
N GLU A 196 7.77 7.30 14.11
CA GLU A 196 8.04 8.68 13.70
C GLU A 196 6.78 9.38 13.18
N ALA A 197 5.93 8.68 12.43
CA ALA A 197 4.67 9.22 11.93
C ALA A 197 3.70 9.55 13.07
N GLU A 198 3.51 8.62 14.00
CA GLU A 198 2.65 8.81 15.17
C GLU A 198 3.13 9.98 16.03
N ALA A 199 4.44 10.10 16.26
CA ALA A 199 5.02 11.23 16.99
C ALA A 199 4.81 12.57 16.26
N LYS A 200 4.86 12.60 14.92
CA LYS A 200 4.55 13.82 14.14
C LYS A 200 3.08 14.22 14.29
N VAL A 201 2.15 13.25 14.21
CA VAL A 201 0.72 13.49 14.38
C VAL A 201 0.42 14.01 15.79
N GLN A 202 1.00 13.40 16.82
CA GLN A 202 0.81 13.84 18.21
C GLN A 202 1.28 15.29 18.41
N ARG A 203 2.50 15.63 17.96
CA ARG A 203 3.02 17.00 18.07
C ARG A 203 2.15 18.03 17.34
N ALA A 204 1.54 17.65 16.22
CA ALA A 204 0.62 18.53 15.50
C ALA A 204 -0.68 18.76 16.28
N ALA A 205 -1.22 17.71 16.90
CA ALA A 205 -2.40 17.81 17.76
C ALA A 205 -2.14 18.67 18.99
N ASP A 206 -1.00 18.49 19.66
CA ASP A 206 -0.61 19.27 20.85
C ASP A 206 -0.50 20.77 20.52
N ARG A 207 0.04 21.11 19.34
CA ARG A 207 0.13 22.51 18.87
C ARG A 207 -1.24 23.15 18.65
N LEU A 208 -2.19 22.41 18.11
CA LEU A 208 -3.56 22.90 17.91
C LEU A 208 -4.25 23.14 19.26
N GLN A 209 -4.10 22.21 20.21
CA GLN A 209 -4.66 22.38 21.55
C GLN A 209 -4.08 23.61 22.27
N MET A 210 -2.78 23.87 22.15
CA MET A 210 -2.18 25.09 22.73
C MET A 210 -2.70 26.37 22.07
N GLN A 211 -2.96 26.36 20.76
CA GLN A 211 -3.55 27.51 20.04
C GLN A 211 -5.01 27.77 20.42
N ASP A 212 -5.80 26.71 20.63
CA ASP A 212 -7.19 26.85 21.08
C ASP A 212 -7.27 27.31 22.54
N ALA A 213 -6.40 26.82 23.42
CA ALA A 213 -6.29 27.29 24.80
C ALA A 213 -5.90 28.77 24.90
N SER A 214 -5.06 29.26 24.00
CA SER A 214 -4.68 30.68 23.94
C SER A 214 -5.73 31.59 23.26
N ARG A 215 -6.76 31.01 22.61
CA ARG A 215 -7.90 31.76 22.05
C ARG A 215 -9.11 31.86 22.99
N LEU A 216 -9.17 31.03 24.02
CA LEU A 216 -10.29 30.98 24.98
C LEU A 216 -10.11 31.88 26.21
N GLU A 217 -9.04 32.67 26.29
CA GLU A 217 -8.88 33.71 27.31
C GLU A 217 -9.29 35.09 26.74
N PRO A 218 -10.55 35.49 26.90
CA PRO A 218 -10.86 36.90 27.09
C PRO A 218 -11.68 37.12 28.36
N GLY A 219 -11.12 37.88 29.32
CA GLY A 219 -11.96 38.71 30.16
C GLY A 219 -11.58 38.90 31.62
N TRP A 220 -10.33 39.25 31.96
CA TRP A 220 -10.04 39.95 33.22
C TRP A 220 -9.11 41.15 32.96
N GLU A 221 -9.64 42.17 32.26
CA GLU A 221 -9.11 43.54 32.30
C GLU A 221 -10.09 44.43 33.09
N GLN A 222 -9.72 44.72 34.33
CA GLN A 222 -9.82 46.06 34.94
C GLN A 222 -8.40 46.30 35.47
N GLY A 223 -7.56 47.17 34.93
CA GLY A 223 -7.82 48.49 34.40
C GLY A 223 -7.14 49.46 35.36
N GLU A 224 -5.88 49.83 35.08
CA GLU A 224 -5.39 51.17 35.42
C GLU A 224 -4.10 51.48 34.66
N ALA A 225 -4.16 52.61 33.98
CA ALA A 225 -3.19 53.11 33.03
C ALA A 225 -2.02 53.81 33.71
N THR A 226 -0.81 53.68 33.17
CA THR A 226 0.12 54.83 33.06
C THR A 226 1.22 54.57 32.02
N LEU A 227 1.13 55.27 30.89
CA LEU A 227 2.26 55.51 29.98
C LEU A 227 3.15 56.63 30.54
N PRO A 228 4.46 56.64 30.24
CA PRO A 228 5.03 57.82 29.57
C PRO A 228 6.18 57.44 28.58
N PRO A 229 6.92 58.38 27.96
CA PRO A 229 6.67 58.86 26.61
C PRO A 229 7.81 58.55 25.61
N GLN A 230 7.47 58.58 24.32
CA GLN A 230 8.41 58.48 23.20
C GLN A 230 9.44 59.62 23.19
N LYS A 231 10.72 59.28 23.01
CA LYS A 231 11.77 60.21 22.58
C LYS A 231 12.17 59.90 21.14
N ASN A 232 11.90 60.85 20.26
CA ASN A 232 12.49 60.97 18.93
C ASN A 232 14.01 61.05 19.03
N LYS A 233 14.72 60.30 18.18
CA LYS A 233 16.08 60.66 17.77
C LYS A 233 16.27 60.35 16.28
N VAL A 234 16.62 61.41 15.57
CA VAL A 234 16.90 61.53 14.15
C VAL A 234 18.39 61.25 13.90
N GLU A 235 18.69 60.81 12.67
CA GLU A 235 20.00 60.74 11.97
C GLU A 235 20.98 59.65 12.44
N SER A 236 21.72 58.94 11.57
CA SER A 236 22.37 59.39 10.33
C SER A 236 22.71 58.25 9.34
N ASN A 237 22.86 58.65 8.07
CA ASN A 237 23.44 57.96 6.90
C ASN A 237 24.69 57.10 7.18
N GLU A 238 24.84 55.99 6.43
CA GLU A 238 26.05 55.81 5.60
C GLU A 238 25.90 54.76 4.48
N LYS A 239 26.54 55.11 3.36
CA LYS A 239 26.59 54.45 2.04
C LYS A 239 27.57 53.28 2.01
N ARG A 240 27.34 52.32 1.08
CA ARG A 240 28.31 51.61 0.20
C ARG A 240 27.48 50.62 -0.66
N LYS A 241 27.22 50.82 -1.95
CA LYS A 241 28.07 50.78 -3.17
C LYS A 241 28.85 49.47 -3.36
N ASN A 242 28.39 48.66 -4.32
CA ASN A 242 29.10 47.94 -5.40
C ASN A 242 28.07 47.00 -6.07
N GLU A 243 27.58 47.20 -7.29
CA GLU A 243 28.19 47.15 -8.64
C GLU A 243 28.73 45.77 -9.07
N GLU A 244 28.43 45.47 -10.35
CA GLU A 244 28.83 44.35 -11.21
C GLU A 244 27.96 43.07 -11.12
N GLY A 245 27.39 42.50 -12.19
CA GLY A 245 27.51 42.74 -13.62
C GLY A 245 27.48 41.41 -14.39
N ARG A 246 26.83 41.40 -15.57
CA ARG A 246 26.88 40.43 -16.70
C ARG A 246 26.01 39.16 -16.57
N GLU A 247 24.98 38.99 -17.40
CA GLU A 247 24.96 38.60 -18.83
C GLU A 247 25.58 37.22 -19.12
N ALA A 248 24.75 36.24 -19.50
CA ALA A 248 24.75 35.68 -20.87
C ALA A 248 23.75 34.50 -21.01
N ALA A 249 23.22 34.42 -22.24
CA ALA A 249 22.28 33.46 -22.80
C ALA A 249 22.75 31.99 -22.81
N HIS A 250 21.77 31.07 -22.90
CA HIS A 250 21.80 29.85 -23.74
C HIS A 250 20.39 29.21 -23.70
N SER A 251 19.55 29.43 -24.72
CA SER A 251 19.44 28.71 -26.01
C SER A 251 18.75 27.36 -25.91
N ASP A 252 17.55 27.31 -26.50
CA ASP A 252 16.77 26.15 -26.88
C ASP A 252 17.59 25.05 -27.58
N HIS A 253 17.27 23.81 -27.27
CA HIS A 253 17.55 22.68 -28.16
C HIS A 253 16.34 21.77 -28.28
N ASP A 254 15.74 21.84 -29.47
CA ASP A 254 14.75 20.93 -30.02
C ASP A 254 15.43 19.95 -31.01
N GLN A 255 14.78 18.80 -31.18
CA GLN A 255 14.90 17.78 -32.23
C GLN A 255 15.97 16.68 -32.17
N GLY A 256 15.48 15.43 -32.34
CA GLY A 256 16.33 14.27 -32.60
C GLY A 256 15.62 12.91 -32.67
N PHE A 257 14.56 12.78 -33.48
CA PHE A 257 13.95 11.50 -33.86
C PHE A 257 14.85 10.79 -34.89
N ARG A 258 15.35 9.57 -34.60
CA ARG A 258 15.71 8.55 -35.60
C ARG A 258 15.95 7.19 -34.93
N GLY A 259 15.22 6.18 -35.40
CA GLY A 259 15.34 4.80 -34.94
C GLY A 259 16.42 3.99 -35.66
N SER A 260 16.74 2.83 -35.11
CA SER A 260 17.33 1.70 -35.85
C SER A 260 16.96 0.35 -35.21
N ASN A 261 16.17 -0.42 -35.97
CA ASN A 261 16.15 -1.87 -36.14
C ASN A 261 16.89 -2.75 -35.12
N GLY A 262 16.12 -3.50 -34.33
CA GLY A 262 16.53 -4.77 -33.73
C GLY A 262 15.52 -5.86 -34.10
N ASN A 263 15.92 -6.80 -34.96
CA ASN A 263 15.15 -8.01 -35.30
C ASN A 263 14.77 -8.80 -34.03
N PRO A 264 13.51 -9.26 -33.88
CA PRO A 264 13.20 -10.27 -32.90
C PRO A 264 13.70 -11.63 -33.40
N ARG A 265 14.68 -12.22 -32.69
CA ARG A 265 15.01 -13.64 -32.89
C ARG A 265 13.80 -14.50 -32.46
N PRO A 266 13.38 -15.50 -33.25
CA PRO A 266 12.25 -16.35 -32.89
C PRO A 266 12.63 -17.29 -31.75
N LEU A 267 11.73 -17.41 -30.77
CA LEU A 267 11.74 -18.38 -29.67
C LEU A 267 11.61 -19.81 -30.21
N ALA A 268 12.71 -20.40 -30.67
CA ALA A 268 12.76 -21.76 -31.21
C ALA A 268 12.58 -22.87 -30.14
N GLU A 269 12.44 -22.53 -28.85
CA GLU A 269 12.27 -23.53 -27.78
C GLU A 269 10.81 -23.85 -27.41
N THR A 270 9.81 -23.17 -28.02
CA THR A 270 8.39 -23.43 -27.72
C THR A 270 7.72 -24.49 -28.61
N LEU A 271 8.41 -24.99 -29.64
CA LEU A 271 7.87 -25.97 -30.59
C LEU A 271 8.02 -27.44 -30.16
N ASN A 272 8.61 -27.70 -28.99
CA ASN A 272 8.73 -29.04 -28.41
C ASN A 272 7.84 -29.25 -27.17
N SER A 273 6.77 -28.47 -27.02
CA SER A 273 5.78 -28.75 -25.96
C SER A 273 4.94 -29.98 -26.34
N PRO A 274 4.55 -30.83 -25.35
CA PRO A 274 3.68 -31.98 -25.58
C PRO A 274 2.35 -31.60 -26.28
N ILE A 275 1.87 -30.38 -26.03
CA ILE A 275 0.63 -29.83 -26.58
C ILE A 275 0.78 -29.58 -28.09
N VAL A 276 1.91 -29.05 -28.55
CA VAL A 276 2.15 -28.79 -29.99
C VAL A 276 2.35 -30.10 -30.77
N ARG A 277 2.89 -31.15 -30.12
CA ARG A 277 2.98 -32.50 -30.73
C ARG A 277 1.61 -33.14 -30.90
N ALA A 278 0.73 -33.02 -29.91
CA ALA A 278 -0.63 -33.58 -29.97
C ALA A 278 -1.45 -32.97 -31.12
N ILE A 279 -1.28 -31.66 -31.38
CA ILE A 279 -1.98 -30.98 -32.47
C ILE A 279 -1.48 -31.43 -33.86
N ARG A 280 -0.19 -31.75 -34.00
CA ARG A 280 0.40 -32.21 -35.27
C ARG A 280 0.12 -33.67 -35.61
N SER A 281 -0.18 -34.51 -34.61
CA SER A 281 -0.55 -35.92 -34.82
C SER A 281 -2.02 -36.12 -35.21
N SER A 282 -2.80 -35.04 -35.27
CA SER A 282 -4.25 -35.08 -35.55
C SER A 282 -4.61 -34.36 -36.86
N ALA A 283 -3.63 -34.07 -37.71
CA ALA A 283 -3.79 -33.49 -39.04
C ALA A 283 -3.27 -34.46 -40.11
#